data_AF-A0A1H8P1A9-F1
#
_entry.id   AF-A0A1H8P1A9-F1
#
_cell.length_a   1.000
_cell.length_b   1.000
_cell.length_c   1.000
_cell.angle_alpha   90.00
_cell.angle_beta   90.00
_cell.angle_gamma   90.00
#
_symmetry.space_group_name_H-M   'P 1'
#
loop_
_entity.id
_entity.type
_entity.pdbx_description
1 polymer ?
#
loop_
_entity_poly.entity_id
_entity_poly.type
_entity_poly.pdbx_seq_one_letter_code
_entity_poly.pdbx_strand_id
1 'polypeptide(L)'
;MKNYIGLQFIARWKLLWATPLLGTEGQAGDPPRNKTTLVTMIRNEKTILETFCAHVLSLFDRIILVDHLSSDGSREYIKLLSEKYPNIECYFFDEPGYYQSELMTWVAKNLVDQKMSGWVFFLDADEFLPFKSKEEFDHKLSGLDSFPVISMPWLNLVPLDMESGEVVNRVFLKPPKASRHPKIAFQPNRIFPTDYFIAQGNHALFLGTRSSKVKFPARDSFPIYHLPIRTKQQLRDKILYGVESYQRMGRDRRGKNGSHWDEIHRIMEATSLTNELMAGIASQYSDTLNPPYEKSFDELREAGYRELQMEISFLHPLASFADIASEQEEKITVEGTDSLREIRTQTLKRRIDFDRSTHSMQMIEGTAPRDLQLPTLVSPTPQP
;
A
#
# COMPACT_ATOMS: atom_id res chain seq x y z
N MET A 1 -6.31 37.82 -28.14
CA MET A 1 -4.92 37.78 -27.60
C MET A 1 -4.83 36.82 -26.40
N LYS A 2 -5.36 35.60 -26.56
CA LYS A 2 -5.29 34.44 -25.66
C LYS A 2 -5.14 33.24 -26.61
N ASN A 3 -4.32 32.25 -26.25
CA ASN A 3 -4.04 30.99 -26.97
C ASN A 3 -2.67 30.84 -27.66
N TYR A 4 -1.58 31.41 -27.11
CA TYR A 4 -0.22 31.08 -27.60
C TYR A 4 0.76 30.56 -26.53
N ILE A 5 0.37 30.44 -25.26
CA ILE A 5 1.28 30.05 -24.17
C ILE A 5 1.26 28.53 -23.89
N GLY A 6 0.21 27.80 -24.31
CA GLY A 6 0.07 26.35 -24.02
C GLY A 6 0.90 25.42 -24.93
N LEU A 7 1.16 25.80 -26.19
CA LEU A 7 1.88 24.92 -27.12
C LEU A 7 3.41 24.93 -26.93
N GLN A 8 3.98 26.05 -26.47
CA GLN A 8 5.42 26.18 -26.23
C GLN A 8 5.90 25.31 -25.05
N PHE A 9 5.04 25.08 -24.05
CA PHE A 9 5.36 24.24 -22.90
C PHE A 9 5.40 22.74 -23.25
N ILE A 10 4.49 22.27 -24.10
CA ILE A 10 4.42 20.85 -24.50
C ILE A 10 5.55 20.50 -25.50
N ALA A 11 5.90 21.43 -26.39
CA ALA A 11 6.94 21.21 -27.40
C ALA A 11 8.36 21.10 -26.80
N ARG A 12 8.65 21.81 -25.70
CA ARG A 12 9.95 21.73 -25.01
C ARG A 12 10.19 20.39 -24.28
N TRP A 13 9.14 19.65 -23.94
CA TRP A 13 9.25 18.38 -23.21
C TRP A 13 9.67 17.20 -24.10
N LYS A 14 9.38 17.25 -25.41
CA LYS A 14 9.81 16.21 -26.36
C LYS A 14 11.28 16.30 -26.76
N LEU A 15 11.93 17.44 -26.55
CA LEU A 15 13.30 17.68 -27.02
C LEU A 15 14.41 17.44 -25.98
N LEU A 16 14.07 17.23 -24.70
CA LEU A 16 15.05 17.09 -23.61
C LEU A 16 15.50 15.64 -23.33
N TRP A 17 15.06 14.66 -24.11
CA TRP A 17 15.35 13.23 -23.87
C TRP A 17 16.18 12.57 -24.96
N ALA A 18 16.88 13.35 -25.78
CA ALA A 18 17.80 12.84 -26.79
C ALA A 18 19.19 13.48 -26.63
N THR A 19 19.92 13.05 -25.61
CA THR A 19 21.39 13.14 -25.60
C THR A 19 21.94 11.85 -25.02
N PRO A 20 22.67 11.03 -25.80
CA PRO A 20 23.49 9.98 -25.23
C PRO A 20 24.71 10.65 -24.59
N LEU A 21 24.88 10.46 -23.28
CA LEU A 21 26.12 10.83 -22.61
C LEU A 21 27.22 9.89 -23.13
N LEU A 22 28.15 10.46 -23.90
CA LEU A 22 29.42 9.82 -24.26
C LEU A 22 30.21 9.53 -22.98
N GLY A 23 30.72 8.31 -22.89
CA GLY A 23 31.23 7.72 -21.66
C GLY A 23 32.61 8.18 -21.20
N THR A 24 32.96 7.66 -20.03
CA THR A 24 34.34 7.46 -19.58
C THR A 24 34.47 5.98 -19.24
N GLU A 25 35.26 5.25 -20.03
CA GLU A 25 35.59 3.85 -19.79
C GLU A 25 36.37 3.70 -18.48
N GLY A 26 35.81 2.93 -17.55
CA GLY A 26 36.47 2.49 -16.32
C GLY A 26 35.80 1.21 -15.85
N GLN A 27 36.57 0.11 -15.84
CA GLN A 27 36.29 -1.24 -15.31
C GLN A 27 34.82 -1.69 -15.28
N ALA A 28 34.47 -2.63 -16.18
CA ALA A 28 33.18 -3.29 -16.24
C ALA A 28 32.92 -4.17 -14.99
N GLY A 29 32.41 -3.53 -13.93
CA GLY A 29 31.40 -4.13 -13.07
C GLY A 29 30.02 -3.89 -13.70
N ASP A 30 29.05 -4.75 -13.39
CA ASP A 30 27.66 -4.50 -13.78
C ASP A 30 27.26 -3.08 -13.34
N PRO A 31 26.53 -2.31 -14.18
CA PRO A 31 26.03 -1.01 -13.78
C PRO A 31 25.26 -1.15 -12.46
N PRO A 32 25.42 -0.21 -11.51
CA PRO A 32 24.78 -0.32 -10.22
C PRO A 32 23.27 -0.44 -10.40
N ARG A 33 22.72 -1.58 -9.98
CA ARG A 33 21.29 -1.88 -10.07
C ARG A 33 20.48 -0.81 -9.33
N ASN A 34 19.41 -0.33 -9.96
CA ASN A 34 18.45 0.58 -9.33
C ASN A 34 17.77 -0.11 -8.14
N LYS A 35 17.85 0.51 -6.95
CA LYS A 35 17.23 -0.04 -5.75
C LYS A 35 15.70 0.03 -5.84
N THR A 36 15.03 -0.96 -5.28
CA THR A 36 13.56 -1.03 -5.23
C THR A 36 13.08 -0.85 -3.79
N THR A 37 12.19 0.12 -3.59
CA THR A 37 11.51 0.36 -2.31
C THR A 37 10.02 0.12 -2.48
N LEU A 38 9.43 -0.69 -1.61
CA LEU A 38 7.98 -0.82 -1.48
C LEU A 38 7.49 0.01 -0.30
N VAL A 39 6.35 0.67 -0.47
CA VAL A 39 5.57 1.29 0.61
C VAL A 39 4.17 0.70 0.61
N THR A 40 3.72 0.17 1.75
CA THR A 40 2.39 -0.43 1.90
C THR A 40 1.71 0.08 3.15
N MET A 41 0.44 0.43 3.04
CA MET A 41 -0.45 0.77 4.16
C MET A 41 -1.35 -0.42 4.45
N ILE A 42 -1.44 -0.84 5.71
CA ILE A 42 -2.09 -2.11 6.12
C ILE A 42 -3.17 -1.82 7.13
N ARG A 43 -4.36 -2.41 6.95
CA ARG A 43 -5.42 -2.38 7.95
C ARG A 43 -6.20 -3.70 7.94
N ASN A 44 -6.00 -4.51 8.98
CA ASN A 44 -6.70 -5.78 9.17
C ASN A 44 -6.56 -6.77 8.00
N GLU A 45 -5.32 -7.11 7.64
CA GLU A 45 -5.02 -7.96 6.48
C GLU A 45 -4.49 -9.36 6.87
N LYS A 46 -4.73 -9.82 8.10
CA LYS A 46 -4.15 -11.06 8.64
C LYS A 46 -4.27 -12.26 7.70
N THR A 47 -5.41 -12.38 7.01
CA THR A 47 -5.72 -13.51 6.13
C THR A 47 -4.93 -13.53 4.82
N ILE A 48 -4.15 -12.51 4.50
CA ILE A 48 -3.26 -12.46 3.30
C ILE A 48 -1.87 -11.95 3.60
N LEU A 49 -1.68 -11.28 4.73
CA LEU A 49 -0.48 -10.49 4.98
C LEU A 49 0.80 -11.33 4.97
N GLU A 50 0.77 -12.58 5.45
CA GLU A 50 1.92 -13.49 5.32
C GLU A 50 2.29 -13.75 3.86
N THR A 51 1.28 -14.05 3.04
CA THR A 51 1.48 -14.31 1.60
C THR A 51 1.99 -13.06 0.90
N PHE A 52 1.42 -11.90 1.20
CA PHE A 52 1.89 -10.62 0.68
C PHE A 52 3.34 -10.34 1.08
N CYS A 53 3.67 -10.44 2.38
CA CYS A 53 5.02 -10.20 2.90
C CYS A 53 6.05 -11.17 2.29
N ALA A 54 5.71 -12.46 2.18
CA ALA A 54 6.52 -13.48 1.52
C ALA A 54 6.84 -13.13 0.05
N HIS A 55 5.84 -12.61 -0.67
CA HIS A 55 6.00 -12.17 -2.05
C HIS A 55 6.92 -10.96 -2.16
N VAL A 56 6.65 -9.89 -1.39
CA VAL A 56 7.41 -8.64 -1.53
C VAL A 56 8.84 -8.75 -0.99
N LEU A 57 9.08 -9.57 0.04
CA LEU A 57 10.43 -9.91 0.52
C LEU A 57 11.30 -10.55 -0.56
N SER A 58 10.68 -11.30 -1.47
CA SER A 58 11.40 -11.96 -2.56
C SER A 58 11.78 -11.01 -3.71
N LEU A 59 11.17 -9.82 -3.78
CA LEU A 59 11.33 -8.90 -4.92
C LEU A 59 12.06 -7.60 -4.53
N PHE A 60 11.73 -7.02 -3.39
CA PHE A 60 12.13 -5.65 -3.03
C PHE A 60 13.42 -5.59 -2.21
N ASP A 61 14.23 -4.56 -2.45
CA ASP A 61 15.46 -4.32 -1.68
C ASP A 61 15.17 -3.67 -0.31
N ARG A 62 14.08 -2.91 -0.24
CA ARG A 62 13.60 -2.21 0.97
C ARG A 62 12.08 -2.22 1.02
N ILE A 63 11.50 -2.45 2.19
CA ILE A 63 10.06 -2.53 2.39
C ILE A 63 9.67 -1.67 3.59
N ILE A 64 8.75 -0.74 3.38
CA ILE A 64 8.18 0.13 4.41
C ILE A 64 6.72 -0.26 4.60
N LEU A 65 6.41 -0.83 5.76
CA LEU A 65 5.07 -1.23 6.15
C LEU A 65 4.50 -0.22 7.14
N VAL A 66 3.33 0.34 6.85
CA VAL A 66 2.65 1.29 7.73
C VAL A 66 1.33 0.70 8.18
N ASP A 67 1.23 0.34 9.46
CA ASP A 67 -0.03 -0.11 10.05
C ASP A 67 -1.00 1.07 10.25
N HIS A 68 -2.26 0.87 9.86
CA HIS A 68 -3.37 1.81 9.99
C HIS A 68 -4.44 1.24 10.92
N LEU A 69 -4.14 1.24 12.22
CA LEU A 69 -5.07 0.82 13.28
C LEU A 69 -5.58 -0.62 13.10
N SER A 70 -4.69 -1.56 12.74
CA SER A 70 -5.10 -2.97 12.72
C SER A 70 -5.38 -3.48 14.13
N SER A 71 -6.35 -4.39 14.23
CA SER A 71 -6.82 -5.04 15.46
C SER A 71 -6.95 -6.56 15.34
N ASP A 72 -6.53 -7.14 14.21
CA ASP A 72 -6.64 -8.58 13.92
C ASP A 72 -5.34 -9.37 14.17
N GLY A 73 -4.25 -8.68 14.55
CA GLY A 73 -2.90 -9.23 14.67
C GLY A 73 -1.90 -8.68 13.64
N SER A 74 -2.37 -7.99 12.60
CA SER A 74 -1.51 -7.49 11.50
C SER A 74 -0.42 -6.54 12.01
N ARG A 75 -0.75 -5.71 13.01
CA ARG A 75 0.17 -4.77 13.64
C ARG A 75 1.34 -5.48 14.31
N GLU A 76 1.04 -6.51 15.10
CA GLU A 76 2.02 -7.33 15.81
C GLU A 76 2.91 -8.08 14.81
N TYR A 77 2.29 -8.60 13.74
CA TYR A 77 3.00 -9.33 12.69
C TYR A 77 4.03 -8.47 11.95
N ILE A 78 3.67 -7.28 11.47
CA ILE A 78 4.64 -6.44 10.75
C ILE A 78 5.75 -5.92 11.66
N LYS A 79 5.47 -5.75 12.96
CA LYS A 79 6.47 -5.39 13.94
C LYS A 79 7.49 -6.52 14.08
N LEU A 80 7.02 -7.76 14.28
CA LEU A 80 7.85 -8.95 14.34
C LEU A 80 8.70 -9.10 13.08
N LEU A 81 8.11 -8.93 11.89
CA LEU A 81 8.86 -8.96 10.63
C LEU A 81 9.98 -7.91 10.59
N SER A 82 9.74 -6.67 11.04
CA SER A 82 10.77 -5.62 11.08
C SER A 82 11.91 -5.91 12.06
N GLU A 83 11.67 -6.77 13.06
CA GLU A 83 12.69 -7.21 14.01
C GLU A 83 13.54 -8.36 13.44
N LYS A 84 12.94 -9.23 12.61
CA LYS A 84 13.63 -10.36 11.97
C LYS A 84 14.34 -9.99 10.65
N TYR A 85 13.85 -8.96 9.94
CA TYR A 85 14.35 -8.58 8.62
C TYR A 85 14.91 -7.16 8.59
N PRO A 86 16.22 -6.97 8.32
CA PRO A 86 16.85 -5.65 8.33
C PRO A 86 16.38 -4.73 7.19
N ASN A 87 15.78 -5.29 6.13
CA ASN A 87 15.22 -4.54 5.00
C ASN A 87 13.72 -4.20 5.16
N ILE A 88 13.09 -4.59 6.27
CA ILE A 88 11.71 -4.21 6.61
C ILE A 88 11.74 -3.12 7.68
N GLU A 89 11.05 -2.03 7.41
CA GLU A 89 10.74 -1.00 8.40
C GLU A 89 9.23 -0.98 8.67
N CYS A 90 8.84 -0.93 9.95
CA CYS A 90 7.45 -0.78 10.33
C CYS A 90 7.19 0.62 10.93
N TYR A 91 6.03 1.20 10.59
CA TYR A 91 5.54 2.45 11.15
C TYR A 91 4.07 2.33 11.53
N PHE A 92 3.59 3.23 12.38
CA PHE A 92 2.20 3.22 12.86
C PHE A 92 1.54 4.55 12.57
N PHE A 93 0.38 4.50 11.91
CA PHE A 93 -0.46 5.64 11.59
C PHE A 93 -1.80 5.50 12.32
N ASP A 94 -1.92 6.14 13.48
CA ASP A 94 -3.07 5.95 14.39
C ASP A 94 -4.22 6.93 14.15
N GLU A 95 -4.27 7.53 12.96
CA GLU A 95 -5.34 8.42 12.53
C GLU A 95 -6.51 7.59 11.95
N PRO A 96 -7.73 7.60 12.56
CA PRO A 96 -8.86 6.78 12.09
C PRO A 96 -9.32 7.01 10.65
N GLY A 97 -9.13 8.22 10.13
CA GLY A 97 -9.49 8.64 8.79
C GLY A 97 -8.58 8.06 7.71
N TYR A 98 -9.12 7.84 6.51
CA TYR A 98 -8.37 7.24 5.40
C TYR A 98 -7.56 8.26 4.57
N TYR A 99 -6.53 8.84 5.19
CA TYR A 99 -5.60 9.81 4.59
C TYR A 99 -4.42 9.14 3.84
N GLN A 100 -4.71 8.09 3.04
CA GLN A 100 -3.69 7.32 2.31
C GLN A 100 -2.84 8.21 1.41
N SER A 101 -3.45 9.12 0.65
CA SER A 101 -2.74 10.00 -0.29
C SER A 101 -1.72 10.89 0.42
N GLU A 102 -2.09 11.48 1.56
CA GLU A 102 -1.19 12.26 2.42
C GLU A 102 -0.07 11.38 2.99
N LEU A 103 -0.41 10.21 3.53
CA LEU A 103 0.55 9.30 4.16
C LEU A 103 1.59 8.78 3.17
N MET A 104 1.16 8.28 2.02
CA MET A 104 2.07 7.76 0.98
C MET A 104 2.96 8.87 0.44
N THR A 105 2.44 10.09 0.29
CA THR A 105 3.23 11.27 -0.10
C THR A 105 4.28 11.60 0.95
N TRP A 106 3.88 11.61 2.22
CA TRP A 106 4.78 11.94 3.32
C TRP A 106 5.90 10.89 3.46
N VAL A 107 5.56 9.60 3.44
CA VAL A 107 6.55 8.50 3.48
C VAL A 107 7.53 8.62 2.31
N ALA A 108 7.01 8.80 1.10
CA ALA A 108 7.85 8.91 -0.08
C ALA A 108 8.79 10.12 -0.04
N LYS A 109 8.41 11.23 0.60
CA LYS A 109 9.24 12.44 0.69
C LYS A 109 10.24 12.41 1.86
N ASN A 110 9.88 11.77 2.96
CA ASN A 110 10.64 11.88 4.23
C ASN A 110 11.44 10.62 4.56
N LEU A 111 11.01 9.44 4.10
CA LEU A 111 11.67 8.18 4.41
C LEU A 111 12.51 7.64 3.25
N VAL A 112 12.25 8.09 2.02
CA VAL A 112 13.01 7.68 0.83
C VAL A 112 14.03 8.76 0.45
N ASP A 113 15.27 8.36 0.16
CA ASP A 113 16.29 9.27 -0.34
C ASP A 113 15.95 9.73 -1.76
N GLN A 114 15.65 11.01 -1.91
CA GLN A 114 15.28 11.64 -3.18
C GLN A 114 16.44 11.73 -4.17
N LYS A 115 17.68 11.55 -3.73
CA LYS A 115 18.88 11.63 -4.58
C LYS A 115 19.34 10.26 -5.08
N MET A 116 18.92 9.18 -4.43
CA MET A 116 19.28 7.83 -4.84
C MET A 116 18.47 7.39 -6.05
N SER A 117 19.16 6.76 -7.01
CA SER A 117 18.49 6.08 -8.12
C SER A 117 17.77 4.85 -7.62
N GLY A 118 16.50 4.74 -7.98
CA GLY A 118 15.66 3.64 -7.54
C GLY A 118 14.19 3.88 -7.79
N TRP A 119 13.43 2.80 -7.71
CA TRP A 119 11.98 2.81 -7.88
C TRP A 119 11.27 2.74 -6.53
N VAL A 120 10.24 3.57 -6.35
CA VAL A 120 9.32 3.51 -5.22
C VAL A 120 7.98 2.99 -5.70
N PHE A 121 7.56 1.85 -5.17
CA PHE A 121 6.30 1.19 -5.43
C PHE A 121 5.32 1.41 -4.28
N PHE A 122 4.03 1.40 -4.61
CA PHE A 122 2.95 1.44 -3.64
C PHE A 122 1.97 0.33 -3.97
N LEU A 123 1.89 -0.67 -3.10
CA LEU A 123 0.98 -1.81 -3.25
C LEU A 123 0.12 -1.94 -2.01
N ASP A 124 -1.14 -2.30 -2.21
CA ASP A 124 -2.04 -2.74 -1.15
C ASP A 124 -1.82 -4.26 -0.91
N ALA A 125 -2.26 -4.78 0.25
CA ALA A 125 -1.94 -6.16 0.67
C ALA A 125 -2.61 -7.25 -0.21
N ASP A 126 -3.59 -6.86 -1.03
CA ASP A 126 -4.28 -7.70 -2.00
C ASP A 126 -3.73 -7.56 -3.44
N GLU A 127 -2.51 -7.02 -3.58
CA GLU A 127 -1.87 -6.76 -4.87
C GLU A 127 -0.51 -7.43 -5.00
N PHE A 128 -0.32 -8.15 -6.12
CA PHE A 128 0.86 -8.95 -6.38
C PHE A 128 1.48 -8.62 -7.74
N LEU A 129 2.80 -8.53 -7.78
CA LEU A 129 3.54 -8.32 -9.02
C LEU A 129 3.69 -9.65 -9.78
N PRO A 130 3.53 -9.66 -11.11
CA PRO A 130 3.48 -10.89 -11.89
C PRO A 130 4.88 -11.42 -12.26
N PHE A 131 5.78 -11.54 -11.28
CA PHE A 131 7.16 -11.96 -11.50
C PHE A 131 7.48 -13.19 -10.68
N LYS A 132 8.15 -14.18 -11.29
CA LYS A 132 8.53 -15.46 -10.66
C LYS A 132 9.82 -15.36 -9.85
N SER A 133 10.62 -14.33 -10.09
CA SER A 133 11.85 -14.08 -9.34
C SER A 133 12.23 -12.60 -9.34
N LYS A 134 13.19 -12.27 -8.47
CA LYS A 134 13.81 -10.94 -8.39
C LYS A 134 14.48 -10.57 -9.71
N GLU A 135 15.17 -11.51 -10.35
CA GLU A 135 15.89 -11.31 -11.61
C GLU A 135 14.93 -10.94 -12.74
N GLU A 136 13.77 -11.60 -12.84
CA GLU A 136 12.74 -11.27 -13.82
C GLU A 136 12.19 -9.86 -13.59
N PHE A 137 11.91 -9.52 -12.34
CA PHE A 137 11.45 -8.19 -11.94
C PHE A 137 12.47 -7.12 -12.31
N ASP A 138 13.74 -7.32 -11.99
CA ASP A 138 14.82 -6.37 -12.29
C ASP A 138 15.06 -6.20 -13.77
N HIS A 139 15.07 -7.32 -14.51
CA HIS A 139 15.19 -7.29 -15.96
C HIS A 139 14.06 -6.44 -16.55
N LYS A 140 12.83 -6.62 -16.08
CA LYS A 140 11.69 -5.80 -16.51
C LYS A 140 11.86 -4.32 -16.18
N LEU A 141 12.38 -3.98 -14.99
CA LEU A 141 12.62 -2.58 -14.58
C LEU A 141 13.77 -1.92 -15.34
N SER A 142 14.82 -2.66 -15.69
CA SER A 142 15.94 -2.12 -16.47
C SER A 142 15.49 -1.54 -17.82
N GLY A 143 14.50 -2.18 -18.47
CA GLY A 143 13.87 -1.69 -19.69
C GLY A 143 12.98 -0.44 -19.49
N LEU A 144 12.72 -0.05 -18.25
CA LEU A 144 11.85 1.07 -17.87
C LEU A 144 12.62 2.24 -17.24
N ASP A 145 13.93 2.10 -17.00
CA ASP A 145 14.75 3.08 -16.29
C ASP A 145 14.75 4.47 -16.93
N SER A 146 14.50 4.56 -18.24
CA SER A 146 14.38 5.83 -18.95
C SER A 146 13.10 6.61 -18.63
N PHE A 147 12.10 6.01 -17.97
CA PHE A 147 10.82 6.66 -17.60
C PHE A 147 10.75 7.03 -16.11
N PRO A 148 10.40 8.28 -15.74
CA PRO A 148 10.32 8.66 -14.32
C PRO A 148 9.16 8.02 -13.55
N VAL A 149 8.07 7.67 -14.23
CA VAL A 149 6.86 7.06 -13.64
C VAL A 149 6.38 5.95 -14.55
N ILE A 150 6.01 4.81 -13.96
CA ILE A 150 5.35 3.70 -14.64
C ILE A 150 3.93 3.49 -14.11
N SER A 151 3.07 2.94 -14.96
CA SER A 151 1.69 2.61 -14.64
C SER A 151 1.46 1.11 -14.76
N MET A 152 0.86 0.54 -13.73
CA MET A 152 0.61 -0.89 -13.57
C MET A 152 -0.90 -1.14 -13.42
N PRO A 153 -1.64 -1.40 -14.51
CA PRO A 153 -3.09 -1.58 -14.44
C PRO A 153 -3.47 -2.84 -13.67
N TRP A 154 -4.54 -2.78 -12.88
CA TRP A 154 -5.03 -3.98 -12.19
C TRP A 154 -5.57 -5.03 -13.16
N LEU A 155 -5.25 -6.29 -12.90
CA LEU A 155 -6.04 -7.43 -13.33
C LEU A 155 -6.87 -7.87 -12.12
N ASN A 156 -8.14 -7.46 -12.09
CA ASN A 156 -9.09 -7.85 -11.06
C ASN A 156 -9.41 -9.35 -11.24
N LEU A 157 -8.71 -10.19 -10.48
CA LEU A 157 -8.89 -11.63 -10.53
C LEU A 157 -10.12 -12.04 -9.71
N VAL A 158 -10.88 -13.00 -10.22
CA VAL A 158 -12.03 -13.60 -9.52
C VAL A 158 -11.65 -15.00 -9.04
N PRO A 159 -11.59 -15.26 -7.72
CA PRO A 159 -11.33 -16.60 -7.20
C PRO A 159 -12.40 -17.60 -7.64
N LEU A 160 -11.97 -18.80 -8.06
CA LEU A 160 -12.91 -19.92 -8.28
C LEU A 160 -13.38 -20.53 -6.96
N ASP A 161 -12.58 -20.39 -5.91
CA ASP A 161 -12.92 -20.71 -4.52
C ASP A 161 -12.95 -19.42 -3.70
N MET A 162 -14.14 -19.04 -3.24
CA MET A 162 -14.37 -17.83 -2.45
C MET A 162 -14.55 -18.12 -0.95
N GLU A 163 -14.15 -19.30 -0.49
CA GLU A 163 -14.26 -19.69 0.92
C GLU A 163 -12.88 -19.82 1.59
N SER A 164 -11.88 -20.40 0.90
CA SER A 164 -10.56 -20.60 1.51
C SER A 164 -9.79 -19.31 1.79
N GLY A 165 -9.92 -18.31 0.90
CA GLY A 165 -9.15 -17.08 0.95
C GLY A 165 -7.67 -17.24 0.57
N GLU A 166 -7.26 -18.45 0.21
CA GLU A 166 -5.90 -18.77 -0.18
C GLU A 166 -5.55 -18.19 -1.55
N VAL A 167 -4.27 -17.84 -1.73
CA VAL A 167 -3.77 -17.23 -2.96
C VAL A 167 -2.79 -18.14 -3.70
N VAL A 168 -1.92 -18.81 -2.96
CA VAL A 168 -0.84 -19.64 -3.51
C VAL A 168 -1.40 -20.94 -4.07
N ASN A 169 -0.96 -21.33 -5.28
CA ASN A 169 -1.41 -22.57 -5.94
C ASN A 169 -2.94 -22.65 -6.13
N ARG A 170 -3.59 -21.49 -6.28
CA ARG A 170 -5.02 -21.37 -6.58
C ARG A 170 -5.22 -20.89 -8.02
N VAL A 171 -6.40 -21.20 -8.55
CA VAL A 171 -6.82 -20.82 -9.91
C VAL A 171 -7.86 -19.72 -9.81
N PHE A 172 -7.69 -18.69 -10.62
CA PHE A 172 -8.54 -17.52 -10.71
C PHE A 172 -9.06 -17.35 -12.13
N LEU A 173 -10.20 -16.68 -12.28
CA LEU A 173 -10.63 -16.13 -13.56
C LEU A 173 -9.96 -14.77 -13.76
N LYS A 174 -9.12 -14.69 -14.77
CA LYS A 174 -8.46 -13.48 -15.25
C LYS A 174 -9.34 -12.77 -16.28
N PRO A 175 -9.53 -11.44 -16.19
CA PRO A 175 -10.31 -10.68 -17.16
C PRO A 175 -9.59 -10.58 -18.52
N PRO A 176 -10.33 -10.42 -19.64
CA PRO A 176 -9.76 -10.24 -20.97
C PRO A 176 -9.04 -8.90 -21.16
N LYS A 177 -9.33 -7.92 -20.29
CA LYS A 177 -8.74 -6.58 -20.31
C LYS A 177 -8.38 -6.15 -18.89
N ALA A 178 -7.28 -5.44 -18.75
CA ALA A 178 -6.91 -4.82 -17.49
C ALA A 178 -7.83 -3.64 -17.16
N SER A 179 -7.96 -3.34 -15.87
CA SER A 179 -8.74 -2.22 -15.36
C SER A 179 -8.18 -0.88 -15.84
N ARG A 180 -9.05 0.13 -15.94
CA ARG A 180 -8.65 1.53 -16.16
C ARG A 180 -7.97 2.15 -14.93
N HIS A 181 -7.98 1.45 -13.80
CA HIS A 181 -7.38 1.88 -12.54
C HIS A 181 -6.02 1.20 -12.35
N PRO A 182 -4.91 1.94 -12.49
CA PRO A 182 -3.58 1.40 -12.30
C PRO A 182 -2.99 1.79 -10.95
N LYS A 183 -2.00 1.05 -10.47
CA LYS A 183 -1.01 1.58 -9.52
C LYS A 183 0.10 2.31 -10.28
N ILE A 184 0.87 3.10 -9.55
CA ILE A 184 2.09 3.71 -10.08
C ILE A 184 3.31 3.31 -9.26
N ALA A 185 4.46 3.29 -9.92
CA ALA A 185 5.76 3.37 -9.28
C ALA A 185 6.55 4.51 -9.94
N PHE A 186 7.43 5.15 -9.19
CA PHE A 186 8.21 6.28 -9.72
C PHE A 186 9.64 6.29 -9.21
N GLN A 187 10.49 7.02 -9.93
CA GLN A 187 11.88 7.25 -9.58
C GLN A 187 12.04 8.66 -8.98
N PRO A 188 12.18 8.81 -7.65
CA PRO A 188 12.16 10.11 -7.00
C PRO A 188 13.24 11.07 -7.53
N ASN A 189 14.45 10.56 -7.79
CA ASN A 189 15.57 11.32 -8.35
C ASN A 189 15.34 11.87 -9.76
N ARG A 190 14.28 11.42 -10.45
CA ARG A 190 13.89 11.87 -11.80
C ARG A 190 12.64 12.73 -11.79
N ILE A 191 12.06 12.97 -10.61
CA ILE A 191 11.05 13.98 -10.38
C ILE A 191 11.79 15.26 -10.00
N PHE A 192 12.04 16.12 -10.99
CA PHE A 192 12.66 17.43 -10.78
C PHE A 192 11.97 18.19 -9.65
N PRO A 193 12.71 18.97 -8.84
CA PRO A 193 12.24 19.50 -7.57
C PRO A 193 10.96 20.29 -7.76
N THR A 194 9.86 19.63 -7.48
CA THR A 194 8.50 20.13 -7.59
C THR A 194 7.71 19.52 -6.45
N ASP A 195 6.82 20.32 -5.87
CA ASP A 195 5.84 19.80 -4.94
C ASP A 195 5.03 18.72 -5.65
N TYR A 196 5.27 17.45 -5.35
CA TYR A 196 4.46 16.36 -5.85
C TYR A 196 3.59 15.76 -4.75
N PHE A 197 2.55 15.03 -5.13
CA PHE A 197 1.84 14.13 -4.24
C PHE A 197 1.33 12.90 -5.00
N ILE A 198 1.17 11.80 -4.26
CA ILE A 198 0.62 10.53 -4.74
C ILE A 198 -0.88 10.57 -4.53
N ALA A 199 -1.66 10.24 -5.55
CA ALA A 199 -3.12 10.27 -5.50
C ALA A 199 -3.70 9.19 -4.58
N GLN A 200 -4.94 9.38 -4.11
CA GLN A 200 -5.68 8.33 -3.41
C GLN A 200 -5.74 7.06 -4.25
N GLY A 201 -5.59 5.90 -3.61
CA GLY A 201 -5.50 4.59 -4.25
C GLY A 201 -4.16 4.36 -4.96
N ASN A 202 -3.18 5.25 -4.81
CA ASN A 202 -1.87 5.18 -5.45
C ASN A 202 -1.93 5.15 -6.99
N HIS A 203 -2.95 5.81 -7.57
CA HIS A 203 -3.27 5.72 -9.00
C HIS A 203 -2.53 6.69 -9.93
N ALA A 204 -1.90 7.72 -9.36
CA ALA A 204 -1.24 8.76 -10.13
C ALA A 204 -0.26 9.54 -9.27
N LEU A 205 0.77 10.07 -9.92
CA LEU A 205 1.61 11.12 -9.37
C LEU A 205 1.10 12.45 -9.92
N PHE A 206 0.95 13.44 -9.06
CA PHE A 206 0.60 14.80 -9.45
C PHE A 206 1.73 15.76 -9.07
N LEU A 207 1.99 16.74 -9.94
CA LEU A 207 2.84 17.89 -9.65
C LEU A 207 1.99 19.10 -9.25
N GLY A 208 2.53 19.94 -8.40
CA GLY A 208 1.89 21.12 -7.83
C GLY A 208 1.10 20.83 -6.55
N THR A 209 0.33 21.84 -6.13
CA THR A 209 -0.55 21.73 -4.97
C THR A 209 -1.86 21.03 -5.35
N ARG A 210 -2.64 20.60 -4.35
CA ARG A 210 -3.96 19.98 -4.58
C ARG A 210 -4.90 20.84 -5.44
N SER A 211 -4.79 22.17 -5.33
CA SER A 211 -5.63 23.16 -6.04
C SER A 211 -5.14 23.47 -7.47
N SER A 212 -3.86 23.26 -7.75
CA SER A 212 -3.24 23.56 -9.05
C SER A 212 -2.33 22.40 -9.46
N LYS A 213 -2.95 21.23 -9.67
CA LYS A 213 -2.25 19.97 -9.95
C LYS A 213 -2.23 19.63 -11.44
N VAL A 214 -1.12 19.03 -11.89
CA VAL A 214 -1.00 18.40 -13.20
C VAL A 214 -0.61 16.95 -13.02
N LYS A 215 -1.30 16.02 -13.68
CA LYS A 215 -0.97 14.59 -13.63
C LYS A 215 0.38 14.37 -14.33
N PHE A 216 1.34 13.75 -13.65
CA PHE A 216 2.61 13.37 -14.26
C PHE A 216 2.37 12.21 -15.25
N PRO A 217 2.90 12.29 -16.48
CA PRO A 217 2.77 11.19 -17.45
C PRO A 217 3.43 9.90 -16.95
N ALA A 218 2.70 8.79 -16.98
CA ALA A 218 3.21 7.48 -16.62
C ALA A 218 3.33 6.61 -17.87
N ARG A 219 4.41 5.82 -17.96
CA ARG A 219 4.59 4.82 -19.01
C ARG A 219 3.86 3.53 -18.61
N ASP A 220 3.00 3.03 -19.48
CA ASP A 220 2.39 1.71 -19.29
C ASP A 220 3.50 0.64 -19.22
N SER A 221 3.51 -0.18 -18.16
CA SER A 221 4.56 -1.18 -17.91
C SER A 221 4.05 -2.61 -18.03
N PHE A 222 3.38 -3.10 -17.00
CA PHE A 222 2.86 -4.45 -16.86
C PHE A 222 1.66 -4.41 -15.91
N PRO A 223 0.64 -5.25 -16.13
CA PRO A 223 -0.46 -5.36 -15.19
C PRO A 223 -0.02 -6.03 -13.89
N ILE A 224 -0.74 -5.78 -12.81
CA ILE A 224 -0.55 -6.46 -11.52
C ILE A 224 -1.77 -7.31 -11.19
N TYR A 225 -1.57 -8.41 -10.46
CA TYR A 225 -2.69 -9.20 -9.96
C TYR A 225 -3.33 -8.47 -8.79
N HIS A 226 -4.64 -8.29 -8.84
CA HIS A 226 -5.42 -7.66 -7.78
C HIS A 226 -6.52 -8.61 -7.34
N LEU A 227 -6.58 -8.88 -6.04
CA LEU A 227 -7.52 -9.81 -5.40
C LEU A 227 -8.47 -9.04 -4.49
N PRO A 228 -9.33 -8.17 -5.04
CA PRO A 228 -10.13 -7.26 -4.22
C PRO A 228 -11.10 -8.00 -3.31
N ILE A 229 -11.49 -9.22 -3.71
CA ILE A 229 -12.46 -10.10 -3.05
C ILE A 229 -11.89 -11.51 -3.08
N ARG A 230 -11.70 -12.08 -1.89
CA ARG A 230 -11.22 -13.46 -1.69
C ARG A 230 -12.21 -14.32 -0.94
N THR A 231 -12.84 -13.77 0.09
CA THR A 231 -13.90 -14.45 0.84
C THR A 231 -15.02 -13.49 1.21
N LYS A 232 -16.17 -14.04 1.56
CA LYS A 232 -17.31 -13.27 2.08
C LYS A 232 -16.95 -12.49 3.34
N GLN A 233 -16.20 -13.08 4.25
CA GLN A 233 -15.78 -12.42 5.49
C GLN A 233 -14.79 -11.29 5.18
N GLN A 234 -13.79 -11.56 4.33
CA GLN A 234 -12.82 -10.54 3.91
C GLN A 234 -13.50 -9.36 3.21
N LEU A 235 -14.47 -9.60 2.32
CA LEU A 235 -15.22 -8.54 1.67
C LEU A 235 -15.99 -7.68 2.68
N ARG A 236 -16.67 -8.31 3.65
CA ARG A 236 -17.39 -7.60 4.69
C ARG A 236 -16.48 -6.68 5.48
N ASP A 237 -15.37 -7.22 5.97
CA ASP A 237 -14.44 -6.46 6.81
C ASP A 237 -13.82 -5.30 6.01
N LYS A 238 -13.37 -5.56 4.77
CA LYS A 238 -12.83 -4.54 3.86
C LYS A 238 -13.80 -3.38 3.66
N ILE A 239 -15.07 -3.68 3.40
CA ILE A 239 -16.09 -2.66 3.12
C ILE A 239 -16.50 -1.92 4.38
N LEU A 240 -16.71 -2.61 5.51
CA LEU A 240 -17.09 -1.96 6.77
C LEU A 240 -15.99 -1.02 7.28
N TYR A 241 -14.75 -1.50 7.39
CA TYR A 241 -13.63 -0.67 7.83
C TYR A 241 -13.30 0.43 6.82
N GLY A 242 -13.42 0.13 5.52
CA GLY A 242 -13.22 1.09 4.45
C GLY A 242 -14.22 2.25 4.53
N VAL A 243 -15.51 1.96 4.62
CA VAL A 243 -16.57 2.97 4.76
C VAL A 243 -16.41 3.75 6.06
N GLU A 244 -16.17 3.07 7.19
CA GLU A 244 -15.96 3.73 8.48
C GLU A 244 -14.78 4.72 8.41
N SER A 245 -13.64 4.29 7.89
CA SER A 245 -12.44 5.13 7.78
C SER A 245 -12.67 6.38 6.91
N TYR A 246 -13.47 6.28 5.85
CA TYR A 246 -13.88 7.44 5.06
C TYR A 246 -14.86 8.34 5.82
N GLN A 247 -15.79 7.80 6.59
CA GLN A 247 -16.68 8.59 7.46
C GLN A 247 -15.88 9.36 8.52
N ARG A 248 -14.84 8.75 9.09
CA ARG A 248 -13.94 9.38 10.09
C ARG A 248 -13.15 10.58 9.56
N MET A 249 -12.99 10.71 8.23
CA MET A 249 -12.43 11.92 7.62
C MET A 249 -13.39 13.13 7.70
N GLY A 250 -14.69 12.89 7.83
CA GLY A 250 -15.71 13.94 7.88
C GLY A 250 -15.61 14.89 6.69
N ARG A 251 -15.44 16.19 6.96
CA ARG A 251 -15.32 17.24 5.94
C ARG A 251 -14.07 17.13 5.06
N ASP A 252 -13.08 16.36 5.48
CA ASP A 252 -11.84 16.19 4.71
C ASP A 252 -12.00 15.13 3.60
N ARG A 253 -13.09 14.36 3.59
CA ARG A 253 -13.41 13.43 2.50
C ARG A 253 -13.74 14.23 1.23
N ARG A 254 -12.83 14.22 0.27
CA ARG A 254 -12.95 15.01 -0.97
C ARG A 254 -13.64 14.23 -2.08
N GLY A 255 -14.60 14.89 -2.74
CA GLY A 255 -15.23 14.39 -3.97
C GLY A 255 -15.87 13.01 -3.80
N LYS A 256 -15.62 12.12 -4.76
CA LYS A 256 -16.14 10.75 -4.79
C LYS A 256 -15.13 9.69 -4.28
N ASN A 257 -14.10 10.09 -3.54
CA ASN A 257 -13.15 9.13 -2.99
C ASN A 257 -13.88 8.11 -2.10
N GLY A 258 -13.64 6.82 -2.33
CA GLY A 258 -14.30 5.74 -1.61
C GLY A 258 -15.76 5.46 -2.02
N SER A 259 -16.30 6.12 -3.06
CA SER A 259 -17.72 5.93 -3.43
C SER A 259 -18.07 4.51 -3.82
N HIS A 260 -17.12 3.75 -4.38
CA HIS A 260 -17.30 2.35 -4.73
C HIS A 260 -17.48 1.48 -3.48
N TRP A 261 -16.81 1.79 -2.36
CA TRP A 261 -17.06 1.10 -1.08
C TRP A 261 -18.45 1.44 -0.51
N ASP A 262 -18.90 2.69 -0.61
CA ASP A 262 -20.27 3.04 -0.19
C ASP A 262 -21.32 2.30 -1.04
N GLU A 263 -21.05 2.12 -2.33
CA GLU A 263 -21.92 1.40 -3.27
C GLU A 263 -21.98 -0.10 -2.95
N ILE A 264 -20.82 -0.75 -2.78
CA ILE A 264 -20.75 -2.15 -2.37
C ILE A 264 -21.42 -2.35 -1.01
N HIS A 265 -21.22 -1.44 -0.05
CA HIS A 265 -21.89 -1.48 1.25
C HIS A 265 -23.41 -1.46 1.10
N ARG A 266 -23.97 -0.56 0.27
CA ARG A 266 -25.42 -0.54 0.00
C ARG A 266 -25.93 -1.84 -0.62
N ILE A 267 -25.18 -2.45 -1.53
CA ILE A 267 -25.53 -3.73 -2.13
C ILE A 267 -25.54 -4.82 -1.06
N MET A 268 -24.51 -4.89 -0.22
CA MET A 268 -24.39 -5.85 0.88
C MET A 268 -25.52 -5.75 1.91
N GLU A 269 -26.02 -4.55 2.17
CA GLU A 269 -27.16 -4.34 3.09
C GLU A 269 -28.50 -4.77 2.46
N ALA A 270 -28.61 -4.69 1.13
CA ALA A 270 -29.84 -5.00 0.40
C ALA A 270 -29.92 -6.47 -0.05
N THR A 271 -28.80 -7.19 -0.08
CA THR A 271 -28.70 -8.51 -0.71
C THR A 271 -27.82 -9.46 0.10
N SER A 272 -28.03 -10.76 -0.09
CA SER A 272 -27.11 -11.75 0.47
C SER A 272 -25.84 -11.83 -0.38
N LEU A 273 -24.67 -11.80 0.27
CA LEU A 273 -23.39 -12.09 -0.40
C LEU A 273 -23.33 -13.57 -0.82
N THR A 274 -23.72 -13.85 -2.05
CA THR A 274 -23.49 -15.13 -2.75
C THR A 274 -22.19 -15.07 -3.56
N ASN A 275 -21.72 -16.22 -4.06
CA ASN A 275 -20.52 -16.28 -4.88
C ASN A 275 -20.70 -15.55 -6.21
N GLU A 276 -21.88 -15.61 -6.82
CA GLU A 276 -22.19 -14.92 -8.07
C GLU A 276 -22.19 -13.39 -7.88
N LEU A 277 -22.73 -12.91 -6.76
CA LEU A 277 -22.68 -11.49 -6.43
C LEU A 277 -21.24 -11.02 -6.20
N MET A 278 -20.46 -11.78 -5.41
CA MET A 278 -19.05 -11.48 -5.17
C MET A 278 -18.23 -11.50 -6.47
N ALA A 279 -18.47 -12.48 -7.34
CA ALA A 279 -17.82 -12.59 -8.65
C ALA A 279 -18.15 -11.40 -9.55
N GLY A 280 -19.42 -11.00 -9.60
CA GLY A 280 -19.84 -9.84 -10.38
C GLY A 280 -19.28 -8.52 -9.85
N ILE A 281 -19.22 -8.32 -8.53
CA ILE A 281 -18.55 -7.15 -7.92
C ILE A 281 -17.04 -7.17 -8.22
N ALA A 282 -16.38 -8.32 -8.07
CA ALA A 282 -14.94 -8.45 -8.35
C ALA A 282 -14.63 -8.15 -9.83
N SER A 283 -15.46 -8.64 -10.75
CA SER A 283 -15.30 -8.43 -12.19
C SER A 283 -15.40 -6.95 -12.61
N GLN A 284 -16.18 -6.16 -11.86
CA GLN A 284 -16.41 -4.73 -12.09
C GLN A 284 -15.70 -3.86 -11.04
N TYR A 285 -14.74 -4.42 -10.29
CA TYR A 285 -14.18 -3.71 -9.14
C TYR A 285 -13.50 -2.39 -9.54
N SER A 286 -13.85 -1.32 -8.82
CA SER A 286 -13.47 0.08 -9.09
C SER A 286 -14.08 0.74 -10.32
N ASP A 287 -14.83 0.00 -11.14
CA ASP A 287 -15.74 0.58 -12.12
C ASP A 287 -17.11 0.88 -11.49
N THR A 288 -18.00 1.54 -12.25
CA THR A 288 -19.40 1.66 -11.86
C THR A 288 -20.06 0.28 -11.92
N LEU A 289 -20.65 -0.15 -10.80
CA LEU A 289 -21.36 -1.43 -10.73
C LEU A 289 -22.71 -1.29 -11.44
N ASN A 290 -23.00 -2.17 -12.40
CA ASN A 290 -24.27 -2.16 -13.12
C ASN A 290 -25.07 -3.43 -12.80
N PRO A 291 -26.39 -3.31 -12.53
CA PRO A 291 -27.26 -4.48 -12.40
C PRO A 291 -27.49 -5.18 -13.76
N PRO A 292 -27.73 -6.51 -13.78
CA PRO A 292 -27.67 -7.42 -12.64
C PRO A 292 -26.23 -7.53 -12.11
N TYR A 293 -26.09 -7.47 -10.78
CA TYR A 293 -24.78 -7.44 -10.13
C TYR A 293 -24.15 -8.83 -10.09
N GLU A 294 -24.98 -9.86 -10.05
CA GLU A 294 -24.58 -11.25 -10.04
C GLU A 294 -23.99 -11.66 -11.40
N LYS A 295 -22.89 -12.40 -11.34
CA LYS A 295 -22.26 -13.04 -12.49
C LYS A 295 -21.84 -14.45 -12.11
N SER A 296 -22.38 -15.44 -12.83
CA SER A 296 -21.87 -16.80 -12.77
C SER A 296 -20.47 -16.88 -13.40
N PHE A 297 -19.71 -17.92 -13.04
CA PHE A 297 -18.41 -18.15 -13.68
C PHE A 297 -18.52 -18.45 -15.17
N ASP A 298 -19.63 -19.05 -15.62
CA ASP A 298 -19.84 -19.34 -17.04
C ASP A 298 -20.11 -18.06 -17.83
N GLU A 299 -20.92 -17.13 -17.30
CA GLU A 299 -21.07 -15.78 -17.89
C GLU A 299 -19.73 -15.05 -17.98
N LEU A 300 -18.86 -15.15 -16.97
CA LEU A 300 -17.53 -14.56 -17.02
C LEU A 300 -16.66 -15.21 -18.11
N ARG A 301 -16.70 -16.54 -18.26
CA ARG A 301 -15.97 -17.26 -19.32
C ARG A 301 -16.45 -16.85 -20.72
N GLU A 302 -17.77 -16.71 -20.90
CA GLU A 302 -18.40 -16.19 -22.12
C GLU A 302 -17.97 -14.75 -22.40
N ALA A 303 -17.85 -13.92 -21.36
CA ALA A 303 -17.31 -12.57 -21.44
C ALA A 303 -15.79 -12.51 -21.71
N GLY A 304 -15.12 -13.66 -21.87
CA GLY A 304 -13.72 -13.76 -22.25
C GLY A 304 -12.76 -13.96 -21.09
N TYR A 305 -13.23 -14.19 -19.87
CA TYR A 305 -12.36 -14.54 -18.75
C TYR A 305 -11.69 -15.90 -19.00
N ARG A 306 -10.47 -16.06 -18.50
CA ARG A 306 -9.68 -17.29 -18.65
C ARG A 306 -9.09 -17.70 -17.32
N GLU A 307 -8.94 -19.00 -17.12
CA GLU A 307 -8.30 -19.53 -15.93
C GLU A 307 -6.81 -19.13 -15.90
N LEU A 308 -6.35 -18.73 -14.74
CA LEU A 308 -5.00 -18.27 -14.47
C LEU A 308 -4.60 -18.78 -13.10
N GLN A 309 -3.45 -19.46 -13.03
CA GLN A 309 -2.72 -19.61 -11.78
C GLN A 309 -1.74 -18.45 -11.67
N MET A 310 -1.74 -17.76 -10.52
CA MET A 310 -0.79 -16.67 -10.29
C MET A 310 0.62 -17.23 -10.22
N GLU A 311 1.45 -16.82 -11.17
CA GLU A 311 2.88 -17.12 -11.16
C GLU A 311 3.62 -15.97 -10.52
N ILE A 312 3.93 -16.12 -9.23
CA ILE A 312 4.55 -15.08 -8.41
C ILE A 312 5.70 -15.65 -7.57
N SER A 313 6.70 -14.81 -7.33
CA SER A 313 7.86 -15.12 -6.50
C SER A 313 7.45 -15.19 -5.03
N PHE A 314 8.05 -16.12 -4.28
CA PHE A 314 7.80 -16.32 -2.86
C PHE A 314 9.08 -16.63 -2.11
N LEU A 315 9.29 -15.95 -1.00
CA LEU A 315 10.26 -16.30 0.02
C LEU A 315 9.49 -16.83 1.24
N HIS A 316 9.87 -17.99 1.78
CA HIS A 316 9.30 -18.44 3.06
C HIS A 316 9.72 -17.46 4.16
N PRO A 317 8.78 -16.75 4.82
CA PRO A 317 9.14 -15.81 5.86
C PRO A 317 9.77 -16.52 7.08
N LEU A 318 10.71 -15.85 7.73
CA LEU A 318 11.35 -16.26 8.98
C LEU A 318 10.40 -16.10 10.19
N ALA A 319 9.22 -15.50 9.97
CA ALA A 319 8.19 -15.32 10.97
C ALA A 319 6.79 -15.41 10.35
N SER A 320 5.90 -16.02 11.11
CA SER A 320 4.48 -16.24 10.84
C SER A 320 3.63 -15.65 11.97
N PHE A 321 2.32 -15.55 11.77
CA PHE A 321 1.36 -15.23 12.81
C PHE A 321 1.39 -16.25 13.96
N ALA A 322 1.78 -17.50 13.70
CA ALA A 322 1.91 -18.52 14.74
C ALA A 322 3.05 -18.19 15.72
N ASP A 323 4.14 -17.58 15.23
CA ASP A 323 5.30 -17.23 16.06
C ASP A 323 5.01 -16.08 17.05
N ILE A 324 4.00 -15.25 16.76
CA ILE A 324 3.54 -14.18 17.67
C ILE A 324 2.96 -14.78 18.95
N ALA A 325 2.22 -15.89 18.85
CA ALA A 325 1.60 -16.53 20.01
C ALA A 325 2.67 -17.11 20.95
N SER A 326 3.72 -17.73 20.39
CA SER A 326 4.84 -18.28 21.18
C SER A 326 5.71 -17.20 21.84
N GLU A 327 6.03 -16.11 21.14
CA GLU A 327 6.83 -15.02 21.73
C GLU A 327 6.09 -14.28 22.85
N GLN A 328 4.75 -14.23 22.81
CA GLN A 328 3.94 -13.67 23.90
C GLN A 328 3.94 -14.57 25.14
N GLU A 329 3.89 -15.90 24.97
CA GLU A 329 3.97 -16.86 26.08
C GLU A 329 5.37 -16.88 26.75
N GLU A 330 6.45 -16.77 25.96
CA GLU A 330 7.83 -16.66 26.48
C GLU A 330 8.10 -15.32 27.19
N LYS A 331 7.55 -14.20 26.70
CA LYS A 331 7.69 -12.89 27.39
C LYS A 331 6.95 -12.82 28.72
N ILE A 332 5.79 -13.47 28.84
CA ILE A 332 5.01 -13.54 30.09
C ILE A 332 5.77 -14.33 31.17
N THR A 333 6.67 -15.23 30.78
CA THR A 333 7.43 -16.07 31.72
C THR A 333 8.76 -15.46 32.17
N VAL A 334 9.28 -14.40 31.53
CA VAL A 334 10.70 -13.99 31.73
C VAL A 334 10.93 -12.55 32.22
N GLU A 335 10.02 -11.57 32.09
CA GLU A 335 10.44 -10.15 32.28
C GLU A 335 9.71 -9.30 33.34
N GLY A 336 10.51 -8.60 34.16
CA GLY A 336 10.12 -7.55 35.12
C GLY A 336 9.98 -6.15 34.49
N THR A 337 9.60 -5.17 35.31
CA THR A 337 9.04 -3.84 34.93
C THR A 337 9.89 -2.92 34.04
N ASP A 338 11.19 -3.16 33.85
CA ASP A 338 12.07 -2.28 33.06
C ASP A 338 12.07 -2.60 31.54
N SER A 339 11.88 -3.85 31.11
CA SER A 339 11.86 -4.21 29.67
C SER A 339 10.62 -3.64 28.96
N LEU A 340 9.48 -3.61 29.66
CA LEU A 340 8.23 -3.02 29.18
C LEU A 340 8.37 -1.52 28.90
N ARG A 341 9.25 -0.82 29.62
CA ARG A 341 9.53 0.61 29.38
C ARG A 341 10.37 0.83 28.13
N GLU A 342 11.35 -0.01 27.83
CA GLU A 342 12.16 0.10 26.61
C GLU A 342 11.37 -0.25 25.34
N ILE A 343 10.57 -1.32 25.36
CA ILE A 343 9.70 -1.72 24.24
C ILE A 343 8.68 -0.60 23.92
N ARG A 344 8.12 0.03 24.96
CA ARG A 344 7.17 1.15 24.80
C ARG A 344 7.86 2.39 24.24
N THR A 345 9.10 2.66 24.64
CA THR A 345 9.92 3.78 24.14
C THR A 345 10.34 3.61 22.68
N GLN A 346 10.70 2.39 22.24
CA GLN A 346 11.02 2.10 20.83
C GLN A 346 9.78 2.19 19.93
N THR A 347 8.62 1.73 20.42
CA THR A 347 7.35 1.81 19.69
C THR A 347 6.88 3.26 19.48
N LEU A 348 7.16 4.17 20.43
CA LEU A 348 6.84 5.60 20.31
C LEU A 348 7.62 6.30 19.18
N LYS A 349 8.85 5.88 18.87
CA LYS A 349 9.70 6.49 17.82
C LYS A 349 9.30 6.14 16.38
N ARG A 350 8.31 5.25 16.18
CA ARG A 350 7.87 4.77 14.86
C ARG A 350 6.44 5.20 14.52
N ARG A 351 5.85 6.15 15.27
CA ARG A 351 4.50 6.67 15.02
C ARG A 351 4.54 7.90 14.10
N ILE A 352 3.66 7.92 13.12
CA ILE A 352 3.40 9.05 12.23
C ILE A 352 2.12 9.73 12.73
N ASP A 353 2.25 10.97 13.18
CA ASP A 353 1.12 11.81 13.59
C ASP A 353 0.59 12.61 12.41
N PHE A 354 -0.72 12.89 12.41
CA PHE A 354 -1.37 13.73 11.41
C PHE A 354 -2.18 14.84 12.06
N ASP A 355 -1.72 16.07 11.88
CA ASP A 355 -2.48 17.24 12.26
C ASP A 355 -3.45 17.61 11.14
N ARG A 356 -4.72 17.23 11.33
CA ARG A 356 -5.81 17.56 10.41
C ARG A 356 -6.01 19.05 10.18
N SER A 357 -5.65 19.90 11.16
CA SER A 357 -5.86 21.34 11.07
C SER A 357 -4.88 21.98 10.07
N THR A 358 -3.63 21.53 10.09
CA THR A 358 -2.56 22.01 9.20
C THR A 358 -2.38 21.11 7.98
N HIS A 359 -3.03 19.95 7.93
CA HIS A 359 -2.82 18.89 6.94
C HIS A 359 -1.33 18.50 6.84
N SER A 360 -0.66 18.43 7.98
CA SER A 360 0.76 18.09 8.07
C SER A 360 0.97 16.77 8.81
N MET A 361 2.05 16.08 8.47
CA MET A 361 2.44 14.83 9.11
C MET A 361 3.86 14.96 9.66
N GLN A 362 4.12 14.30 10.77
CA GLN A 362 5.43 14.27 11.41
C GLN A 362 5.67 12.94 12.12
N MET A 363 6.94 12.57 12.26
CA MET A 363 7.32 11.49 13.17
C MET A 363 7.17 11.97 14.61
N ILE A 364 6.55 11.17 15.47
CA ILE A 364 6.58 11.43 16.90
C ILE A 364 7.97 11.04 17.42
N GLU A 365 8.78 12.02 17.78
CA GLU A 365 9.97 11.77 18.59
C GLU A 365 9.52 11.46 20.02
N GLY A 366 9.75 10.23 20.47
CA GLY A 366 9.32 9.77 21.77
C GLY A 366 9.86 10.66 22.90
N THR A 367 9.01 11.54 23.43
CA THR A 367 9.14 12.01 24.80
C THR A 367 8.37 11.03 25.67
N ALA A 368 9.06 10.43 26.65
CA ALA A 368 8.38 9.68 27.70
C ALA A 368 7.27 10.57 28.30
N PRO A 369 6.10 10.01 28.67
CA PRO A 369 5.08 10.79 29.35
C PRO A 369 5.73 11.48 30.54
N ARG A 370 5.62 12.82 30.64
CA ARG A 370 5.82 13.48 31.93
C ARG A 370 4.91 12.76 32.91
N ASP A 371 5.50 12.21 33.96
CA ASP A 371 4.79 11.56 35.04
C ASP A 371 3.50 12.33 35.31
N LEU A 372 2.37 11.63 35.16
CA LEU A 372 1.19 11.96 35.94
C LEU A 372 1.70 11.99 37.38
N GLN A 373 1.93 13.21 37.90
CA GLN A 373 2.13 13.43 39.31
C GLN A 373 0.93 12.78 39.99
N LEU A 374 1.16 11.58 40.54
CA LEU A 374 0.27 11.01 41.54
C LEU A 374 0.06 12.11 42.58
N PRO A 375 -1.20 12.40 42.98
CA PRO A 375 -1.45 13.36 44.02
C PRO A 375 -0.60 12.96 45.22
N THR A 376 0.24 13.88 45.69
CA THR A 376 0.93 13.74 46.96
C THR A 376 -0.12 13.38 48.01
N LEU A 377 -0.03 12.15 48.52
CA LEU A 377 -0.77 11.73 49.71
C LEU A 377 -0.35 12.69 50.83
N VAL A 378 -1.24 13.62 51.14
CA VAL A 378 -1.12 14.49 52.31
C VAL A 378 -1.27 13.58 53.53
N SER A 379 -0.15 13.36 54.23
CA SER A 379 -0.13 12.72 55.54
C SER A 379 -1.05 13.50 56.49
N PRO A 380 -1.93 12.84 57.27
CA PRO A 380 -2.75 13.54 58.24
C PRO A 380 -1.86 14.09 59.36
N THR A 381 -1.91 15.41 59.56
CA THR A 381 -1.39 16.08 60.75
C THR A 381 -2.04 15.52 62.01
N PRO A 382 -1.27 15.17 63.06
CA PRO A 382 -1.84 14.88 64.37
C PRO A 382 -2.30 16.21 65.00
N GLN A 383 -3.56 16.28 65.41
CA GLN A 383 -4.04 17.35 66.29
C GLN A 383 -3.64 17.06 67.76
N PRO A 384 -3.48 18.11 68.58
CA PRO A 384 -2.90 18.01 69.93
C PRO A 384 -3.73 17.20 70.93
#